data_AF-A0A9E6UR88-F1
#
_entry.id   AF-A0A9E6UR88-F1
#
_cell.length_a   1.000
_cell.length_b   1.000
_cell.length_c   1.000
_cell.angle_alpha   90.00
_cell.angle_beta   90.00
_cell.angle_gamma   90.00
#
_symmetry.space_group_name_H-M   'P 1'
#
loop_
_entity.id
_entity.type
_entity.pdbx_description
1 polymer ?
#
loop_
_entity_poly.entity_id
_entity_poly.type
_entity_poly.pdbx_seq_one_letter_code
_entity_poly.pdbx_strand_id
1 'polypeptide(L)'
;MFGSPDGLAGLAISLLDVFRDIEVAVTLALILAGGGVLLLLWFALGIAAPAFAQIGRAIRVVRGAETRGRFAQLLPEVDQVLGRQRLLRSGWARYRQGFVASPPGVGDPWRARSSAARYYSLSGLEQAGLDLKLFQALPNYFIGVGLMLTFMGLVAALYFASQGVGSADVKDAQAALGSLLQAATFKFLTSIAGLFASLVLSIGYRLLTIELGRRADRLARLLDDRVPVLDPAEQGAQQVRLLEQMPGILAQRIGEEFEIRLRDTLPEILADATDRFGASGNDPVGQMRLLMEEFRAALSQSTFAELQGLADALIEIRGSLRGLHTGFRDSGDDFAKRVEQSSAAWQTNILDSGRVLQDTLAQIEQTASKLRLAAEPVGKVAERFDKAAQDIVAAADAILRSQGQMGQVAEGLGQTANVLKASMTEYRERFAEVDRSLGQAFKVFAEGSETQRRHIQDFVREVDQHLDKALSALGTGVAELTQSVEDLQRTLASGRTP
;
A
#
# COMPACT_ATOMS: atom_id res chain seq x y z
N MET A 1 23.00 -20.91 28.29
CA MET A 1 22.45 -21.88 27.33
C MET A 1 22.28 -21.34 25.90
N PHE A 2 22.45 -20.03 25.65
CA PHE A 2 22.31 -19.41 24.31
C PHE A 2 23.61 -18.77 23.77
N GLY A 3 24.78 -19.34 24.08
CA GLY A 3 26.06 -18.66 23.85
C GLY A 3 27.18 -19.42 23.14
N SER A 4 26.96 -20.67 22.70
CA SER A 4 27.98 -21.41 21.93
C SER A 4 27.68 -21.34 20.41
N PRO A 5 28.70 -21.23 19.55
CA PRO A 5 28.56 -21.25 18.08
C PRO A 5 27.77 -22.47 17.58
N ASP A 6 27.92 -23.62 18.25
CA ASP A 6 27.25 -24.88 17.92
C ASP A 6 25.74 -24.83 18.16
N GLY A 7 25.27 -24.03 19.13
CA GLY A 7 23.84 -23.85 19.40
C GLY A 7 23.12 -23.03 18.32
N LEU A 8 23.79 -22.02 17.76
CA LEU A 8 23.26 -21.22 16.65
C LEU A 8 23.24 -22.00 15.35
N ALA A 9 24.27 -22.81 15.09
CA ALA A 9 24.31 -23.71 13.95
C ALA A 9 23.19 -24.77 14.00
N GLY A 10 22.96 -25.38 15.18
CA GLY A 10 21.88 -26.35 15.37
C GLY A 10 20.47 -25.76 15.17
N LEU A 11 20.24 -24.52 15.61
CA LEU A 11 18.99 -23.80 15.37
C LEU A 11 18.80 -23.47 13.88
N ALA A 12 19.85 -23.05 13.19
CA ALA A 12 19.80 -22.76 11.76
C ALA A 12 19.46 -24.01 10.94
N ILE A 13 20.06 -25.15 11.26
CA ILE A 13 19.77 -26.44 10.60
C ILE A 13 18.32 -26.86 10.87
N SER A 14 17.86 -26.75 12.12
CA SER A 14 16.47 -27.07 12.48
C SER A 14 15.46 -26.17 11.74
N LEU A 15 15.79 -24.89 11.52
CA LEU A 15 14.98 -23.96 10.72
C LEU A 15 14.96 -24.32 9.23
N LEU A 16 16.08 -24.83 8.69
CA LEU A 16 16.15 -25.26 7.29
C LEU A 16 15.38 -26.55 7.05
N ASP A 17 15.35 -27.48 8.01
CA ASP A 17 14.61 -28.74 7.88
C ASP A 17 13.10 -28.53 7.69
N VAL A 18 12.55 -27.42 8.21
CA VAL A 18 11.16 -27.01 7.98
C VAL A 18 10.83 -26.87 6.48
N PHE A 19 11.82 -26.53 5.65
CA PHE A 19 11.63 -26.38 4.20
C PHE A 19 11.55 -27.70 3.43
N ARG A 20 11.82 -28.84 4.08
CA ARG A 20 11.62 -30.17 3.47
C ARG A 20 10.17 -30.60 3.50
N ASP A 21 9.37 -30.06 4.41
CA ASP A 21 7.98 -30.47 4.61
C ASP A 21 7.01 -29.61 3.78
N ILE A 22 6.32 -30.27 2.85
CA ILE A 22 5.30 -29.63 2.02
C ILE A 22 4.06 -29.22 2.82
N GLU A 23 3.72 -29.92 3.90
CA GLU A 23 2.59 -29.58 4.76
C GLU A 23 2.82 -28.24 5.45
N VAL A 24 4.06 -27.96 5.85
CA VAL A 24 4.43 -26.66 6.42
C VAL A 24 4.32 -25.55 5.37
N ALA A 25 4.75 -25.81 4.13
CA ALA A 25 4.59 -24.85 3.04
C ALA A 25 3.11 -24.46 2.83
N VAL A 26 2.23 -25.47 2.76
CA VAL A 26 0.79 -25.29 2.58
C VAL A 26 0.19 -24.53 3.75
N THR A 27 0.54 -24.92 4.98
CA THR A 27 0.04 -24.29 6.20
C THR A 27 0.46 -22.82 6.26
N LEU A 28 1.73 -22.51 5.97
CA LEU A 28 2.23 -21.14 5.98
C LEU A 28 1.59 -20.29 4.86
N ALA A 29 1.40 -20.87 3.68
CA ALA A 29 0.69 -20.22 2.58
C ALA A 29 -0.77 -19.91 2.95
N LEU A 30 -1.48 -20.84 3.60
CA LEU A 30 -2.83 -20.62 4.09
C LEU A 30 -2.88 -19.55 5.19
N ILE A 31 -1.91 -19.53 6.11
CA ILE A 31 -1.78 -18.50 7.14
C ILE A 31 -1.55 -17.13 6.51
N LEU A 32 -0.68 -17.01 5.50
CA LEU A 32 -0.42 -15.75 4.79
C LEU A 32 -1.67 -15.26 4.05
N ALA A 33 -2.28 -16.12 3.23
CA ALA A 33 -3.48 -15.78 2.48
C ALA A 33 -4.65 -15.43 3.42
N GLY A 34 -4.91 -16.28 4.40
CA GLY A 34 -5.95 -16.09 5.41
C GLY A 34 -5.70 -14.85 6.28
N GLY A 35 -4.44 -14.60 6.67
CA GLY A 35 -4.04 -13.42 7.42
C GLY A 35 -4.32 -12.13 6.66
N GLY A 36 -4.04 -12.09 5.35
CA GLY A 36 -4.39 -10.96 4.50
C GLY A 36 -5.91 -10.70 4.45
N VAL A 37 -6.71 -11.76 4.29
CA VAL A 37 -8.18 -11.66 4.30
C VAL A 37 -8.71 -11.21 5.66
N LEU A 38 -8.21 -11.79 6.75
CA LEU A 38 -8.61 -11.45 8.12
C LEU A 38 -8.25 -10.01 8.47
N LEU A 39 -7.07 -9.53 8.07
CA LEU A 39 -6.68 -8.13 8.24
C LEU A 39 -7.59 -7.19 7.44
N LEU A 40 -7.96 -7.56 6.21
CA LEU A 40 -8.92 -6.78 5.43
C LEU A 40 -10.30 -6.75 6.12
N LEU A 41 -10.79 -7.88 6.62
CA LEU A 41 -12.05 -7.96 7.35
C LEU A 41 -12.00 -7.13 8.64
N TRP A 42 -10.90 -7.20 9.37
CA TRP A 42 -10.69 -6.41 10.57
C TRP A 42 -10.69 -4.90 10.25
N PHE A 43 -10.01 -4.48 9.18
CA PHE A 43 -10.06 -3.09 8.71
C PHE A 43 -11.48 -2.67 8.30
N ALA A 44 -12.16 -3.52 7.52
CA ALA A 44 -13.50 -3.26 7.02
C ALA A 44 -14.52 -3.14 8.16
N LEU A 45 -14.50 -4.05 9.13
CA LEU A 45 -15.48 -4.12 10.23
C LEU A 45 -15.11 -3.20 11.39
N GLY A 46 -13.83 -3.10 11.73
CA GLY A 46 -13.36 -2.36 12.90
C GLY A 46 -13.20 -0.86 12.65
N ILE A 47 -12.86 -0.46 11.41
CA ILE A 47 -12.52 0.93 11.09
C ILE A 47 -13.48 1.51 10.05
N ALA A 48 -13.63 0.85 8.91
CA ALA A 48 -14.43 1.40 7.81
C ALA A 48 -15.94 1.40 8.13
N ALA A 49 -16.51 0.29 8.62
CA ALA A 49 -17.93 0.17 8.95
C ALA A 49 -18.42 1.21 9.99
N PRO A 50 -17.74 1.45 11.13
CA PRO A 50 -18.17 2.49 12.06
C PRO A 50 -18.01 3.90 11.48
N ALA A 51 -17.00 4.15 10.63
CA ALA A 51 -16.86 5.42 9.93
C ALA A 51 -18.01 5.64 8.93
N PHE A 52 -18.35 4.62 8.15
CA PHE A 52 -19.51 4.61 7.26
C PHE A 52 -20.82 4.84 7.99
N ALA A 53 -21.02 4.22 9.16
CA ALA A 53 -22.22 4.39 9.96
C ALA A 53 -22.32 5.78 10.59
N GLN A 54 -21.19 6.37 10.99
CA GLN A 54 -21.08 7.74 11.48
C GLN A 54 -21.48 8.74 10.38
N ILE A 55 -20.77 8.73 9.26
CA ILE A 55 -21.04 9.62 8.12
C ILE A 55 -22.47 9.42 7.59
N GLY A 56 -22.94 8.17 7.50
CA GLY A 56 -24.31 7.86 7.08
C GLY A 56 -25.40 8.41 8.03
N ARG A 57 -25.14 8.46 9.34
CA ARG A 57 -26.04 9.13 10.30
C ARG A 57 -26.08 10.64 10.07
N ALA A 58 -24.92 11.26 9.90
CA ALA A 58 -24.84 12.70 9.62
C ALA A 58 -25.55 13.07 8.31
N ILE A 59 -25.32 12.30 7.25
CA ILE A 59 -26.00 12.48 5.95
C ILE A 59 -27.52 12.41 6.10
N ARG A 60 -28.05 11.45 6.86
CA ARG A 60 -29.51 11.31 7.06
C ARG A 60 -30.13 12.54 7.72
N VAL A 61 -29.49 13.08 8.75
CA VAL A 61 -30.00 14.25 9.48
C VAL A 61 -29.94 15.51 8.63
N VAL A 62 -28.81 15.75 7.93
CA VAL A 62 -28.68 16.91 7.02
C VAL A 62 -29.63 16.80 5.82
N ARG A 63 -29.88 15.58 5.31
CA ARG A 63 -30.82 15.36 4.22
C ARG A 63 -32.27 15.61 4.65
N GLY A 64 -32.65 15.22 5.88
CA GLY A 64 -33.99 15.45 6.43
C GLY A 64 -34.35 16.94 6.59
N ALA A 65 -33.36 17.82 6.64
CA ALA A 65 -33.56 19.26 6.58
C ALA A 65 -33.75 19.73 5.12
N GLU A 66 -34.90 19.44 4.49
CA GLU A 66 -35.14 19.63 3.05
C GLU A 66 -34.90 21.04 2.50
N THR A 67 -34.98 22.07 3.33
CA THR A 67 -34.75 23.47 2.96
C THR A 67 -33.71 24.14 3.86
N ARG A 68 -33.10 25.24 3.40
CA ARG A 68 -32.15 26.05 4.19
C ARG A 68 -32.80 26.61 5.45
N GLY A 69 -34.07 27.03 5.36
CA GLY A 69 -34.88 27.45 6.51
C GLY A 69 -35.10 26.32 7.53
N ARG A 70 -35.44 25.11 7.06
CA ARG A 70 -35.60 23.95 7.94
C ARG A 70 -34.28 23.51 8.57
N PHE A 71 -33.17 23.62 7.84
CA PHE A 71 -31.84 23.36 8.39
C PHE A 71 -31.50 24.29 9.55
N ALA A 72 -31.84 25.58 9.46
CA ALA A 72 -31.64 26.52 10.56
C ALA A 72 -32.42 26.13 11.83
N GLN A 73 -33.64 25.60 11.68
CA GLN A 73 -34.45 25.10 12.80
C GLN A 73 -33.89 23.80 13.39
N LEU A 74 -33.40 22.90 12.55
CA LEU A 74 -32.83 21.61 12.95
C LEU A 74 -31.33 21.70 13.30
N LEU A 75 -30.73 22.90 13.25
CA LEU A 75 -29.32 23.10 13.52
C LEU A 75 -28.88 22.56 14.90
N PRO A 76 -29.65 22.70 15.99
CA PRO A 76 -29.29 22.09 17.28
C PRO A 76 -29.23 20.55 17.24
N GLU A 77 -30.09 19.92 16.44
CA GLU A 77 -30.07 18.46 16.24
C GLU A 77 -28.86 18.03 15.40
N VAL A 78 -28.56 18.78 14.34
CA VAL A 78 -27.35 18.61 13.53
C VAL A 78 -26.10 18.77 14.40
N ASP A 79 -26.04 19.81 15.24
CA ASP A 79 -24.96 20.07 16.18
C ASP A 79 -24.75 18.89 17.13
N GLN A 80 -25.83 18.34 17.68
CA GLN A 80 -25.76 17.18 18.56
C GLN A 80 -25.27 15.93 17.84
N VAL A 81 -25.76 15.65 16.63
CA VAL A 81 -25.43 14.43 15.89
C VAL A 81 -24.00 14.45 15.36
N LEU A 82 -23.55 15.58 14.79
CA LEU A 82 -22.19 15.71 14.27
C LEU A 82 -21.19 15.91 15.41
N GLY A 83 -21.56 16.59 16.49
CA GLY A 83 -20.72 16.79 17.68
C GLY A 83 -20.49 15.52 18.52
N ARG A 84 -21.44 14.58 18.54
CA ARG A 84 -21.28 13.29 19.24
C ARG A 84 -20.35 12.31 18.53
N GLN A 85 -20.15 12.47 17.23
CA GLN A 85 -19.38 11.51 16.43
C GLN A 85 -17.89 11.84 16.47
N ARG A 86 -17.07 10.90 16.92
CA ARG A 86 -15.62 11.10 17.10
C ARG A 86 -14.93 11.61 15.84
N LEU A 87 -15.29 11.08 14.67
CA LEU A 87 -14.67 11.43 13.39
C LEU A 87 -15.16 12.77 12.82
N LEU A 88 -16.37 13.21 13.18
CA LEU A 88 -16.98 14.42 12.61
C LEU A 88 -16.90 15.62 13.54
N ARG A 89 -16.79 15.41 14.86
CA ARG A 89 -16.87 16.48 15.87
C ARG A 89 -15.89 17.63 15.64
N SER A 90 -14.65 17.34 15.26
CA SER A 90 -13.59 18.33 15.09
C SER A 90 -13.80 19.15 13.82
N GLY A 91 -14.15 18.47 12.72
CA GLY A 91 -14.54 19.10 11.47
C GLY A 91 -15.78 19.97 11.64
N TRP A 92 -16.79 19.46 12.35
CA TRP A 92 -18.03 20.18 12.63
C TRP A 92 -17.81 21.41 13.47
N ALA A 93 -17.08 21.31 14.59
CA ALA A 93 -16.80 22.45 15.46
C ALA A 93 -16.10 23.58 14.69
N ARG A 94 -15.12 23.26 13.83
CA ARG A 94 -14.41 24.25 13.01
C ARG A 94 -15.30 24.84 11.91
N TYR A 95 -16.09 24.02 11.23
CA TYR A 95 -17.03 24.48 10.22
C TYR A 95 -18.10 25.41 10.82
N ARG A 96 -18.64 25.03 11.99
CA ARG A 96 -19.68 25.77 12.74
C ARG A 96 -19.21 27.13 13.23
N GLN A 97 -17.93 27.29 13.58
CA GLN A 97 -17.30 28.59 13.89
C GLN A 97 -17.29 29.52 12.67
N GLY A 98 -17.33 28.96 11.46
CA GLY A 98 -17.38 29.70 10.21
C GLY A 98 -18.77 30.27 9.86
N PHE A 99 -19.80 30.00 10.66
CA PHE A 99 -21.18 30.41 10.33
C PHE A 99 -21.39 31.89 10.61
N VAL A 100 -22.03 32.57 9.67
CA VAL A 100 -22.39 33.98 9.74
C VAL A 100 -23.88 34.09 9.43
N ALA A 101 -24.61 34.85 10.24
CA ALA A 101 -26.02 35.13 9.97
C ALA A 101 -26.12 36.06 8.76
N SER A 102 -27.03 35.75 7.83
CA SER A 102 -27.21 36.62 6.66
C SER A 102 -27.89 37.94 7.05
N PRO A 103 -27.63 39.03 6.32
CA PRO A 103 -28.35 40.29 6.49
C PRO A 103 -29.87 40.13 6.29
N PRO A 104 -30.70 40.97 6.94
CA PRO A 104 -32.14 40.99 6.70
C PRO A 104 -32.47 41.17 5.21
N GLY A 105 -33.39 40.36 4.68
CA GLY A 105 -33.80 40.39 3.28
C GLY A 105 -33.10 39.39 2.36
N VAL A 106 -32.00 38.78 2.80
CA VAL A 106 -31.40 37.62 2.13
C VAL A 106 -32.11 36.35 2.63
N GLY A 107 -32.75 35.59 1.74
CA GLY A 107 -33.60 34.45 2.10
C GLY A 107 -32.90 33.25 2.79
N ASP A 108 -31.57 33.29 2.92
CA ASP A 108 -30.77 32.25 3.55
C ASP A 108 -30.48 32.59 5.02
N PRO A 109 -30.85 31.77 6.01
CA PRO A 109 -30.63 32.11 7.42
C PRO A 109 -29.13 32.16 7.82
N TRP A 110 -28.31 31.30 7.23
CA TRP A 110 -26.90 31.12 7.57
C TRP A 110 -26.04 31.00 6.32
N ARG A 111 -24.82 31.55 6.38
CA ARG A 111 -23.75 31.38 5.40
C ARG A 111 -22.47 30.91 6.05
N ALA A 112 -21.61 30.23 5.31
CA ALA A 112 -20.33 29.70 5.80
C ALA A 112 -19.14 30.45 5.21
N ARG A 113 -18.11 30.76 6.02
CA ARG A 113 -16.86 31.39 5.55
C ARG A 113 -15.99 30.49 4.66
N SER A 114 -16.22 29.18 4.70
CA SER A 114 -15.46 28.21 3.90
C SER A 114 -16.30 26.98 3.64
N SER A 115 -16.05 26.30 2.52
CA SER A 115 -16.73 25.04 2.19
C SER A 115 -16.50 23.94 3.24
N ALA A 116 -17.54 23.15 3.48
CA ALA A 116 -17.52 21.95 4.29
C ALA A 116 -16.53 20.90 3.79
N ALA A 117 -16.23 20.87 2.48
CA ALA A 117 -15.28 19.93 1.87
C ALA A 117 -13.85 20.07 2.41
N ARG A 118 -13.51 21.26 2.94
CA ARG A 118 -12.22 21.48 3.63
C ARG A 118 -12.06 20.61 4.87
N TYR A 119 -13.17 20.30 5.54
CA TYR A 119 -13.18 19.52 6.79
C TYR A 119 -13.64 18.07 6.56
N TYR A 120 -14.53 17.86 5.60
CA TYR A 120 -15.08 16.56 5.25
C TYR A 120 -14.52 16.11 3.90
N SER A 121 -13.32 15.56 3.95
CA SER A 121 -12.62 14.88 2.87
C SER A 121 -11.83 13.71 3.48
N LEU A 122 -11.23 12.84 2.65
CA LEU A 122 -10.42 11.74 3.17
C LEU A 122 -9.31 12.27 4.11
N SER A 123 -8.59 13.31 3.69
CA SER A 123 -7.54 13.95 4.49
C SER A 123 -8.08 14.62 5.77
N GLY A 124 -9.30 15.18 5.71
CA GLY A 124 -9.97 15.72 6.90
C GLY A 124 -10.31 14.64 7.94
N LEU A 125 -10.75 13.46 7.48
CA LEU A 125 -11.02 12.31 8.33
C LEU A 125 -9.74 11.72 8.93
N GLU A 126 -8.64 11.69 8.19
CA GLU A 126 -7.33 11.27 8.70
C GLU A 126 -6.86 12.18 9.85
N GLN A 127 -6.97 13.50 9.69
CA GLN A 127 -6.67 14.47 10.75
C GLN A 127 -7.60 14.34 11.97
N ALA A 128 -8.82 13.83 11.79
CA ALA A 128 -9.76 13.57 12.88
C ALA A 128 -9.43 12.28 13.67
N GLY A 129 -8.40 11.53 13.26
CA GLY A 129 -7.89 10.35 13.96
C GLY A 129 -8.17 9.02 13.27
N LEU A 130 -8.50 9.03 11.98
CA LEU A 130 -8.57 7.82 11.15
C LEU A 130 -7.17 7.49 10.61
N ASP A 131 -6.41 6.65 11.32
CA ASP A 131 -5.08 6.25 10.84
C ASP A 131 -5.16 5.17 9.75
N LEU A 132 -4.84 5.56 8.52
CA LEU A 132 -4.83 4.69 7.34
C LEU A 132 -3.41 4.27 6.93
N LYS A 133 -2.37 4.83 7.56
CA LYS A 133 -0.97 4.71 7.09
C LYS A 133 -0.47 3.26 7.18
N LEU A 134 -0.78 2.57 8.28
CA LEU A 134 -0.37 1.18 8.45
C LEU A 134 -0.98 0.29 7.37
N PHE A 135 -2.28 0.45 7.10
CA PHE A 135 -3.00 -0.35 6.10
C PHE A 135 -2.52 -0.11 4.68
N GLN A 136 -2.07 1.11 4.38
CA GLN A 136 -1.45 1.43 3.10
C GLN A 136 -0.14 0.65 2.88
N ALA A 137 0.61 0.35 3.94
CA ALA A 137 1.87 -0.38 3.86
C ALA A 137 1.71 -1.92 3.89
N LEU A 138 0.63 -2.43 4.47
CA LEU A 138 0.40 -3.88 4.64
C LEU A 138 0.57 -4.71 3.35
N PRO A 139 0.02 -4.32 2.18
CA PRO A 139 0.22 -5.10 0.96
C PRO A 139 1.69 -5.32 0.59
N ASN A 140 2.53 -4.30 0.80
CA ASN A 140 3.96 -4.38 0.50
C ASN A 140 4.68 -5.30 1.49
N TYR A 141 4.24 -5.35 2.75
CA TYR A 141 4.80 -6.29 3.73
C TYR A 141 4.48 -7.74 3.37
N PHE A 142 3.27 -8.06 2.89
CA PHE A 142 2.95 -9.42 2.44
C PHE A 142 3.78 -9.86 1.22
N ILE A 143 4.06 -8.95 0.28
CA ILE A 143 5.01 -9.21 -0.81
C ILE A 143 6.41 -9.46 -0.24
N GLY A 144 6.87 -8.59 0.67
CA GLY A 144 8.18 -8.71 1.31
C GLY A 144 8.36 -10.03 2.07
N VAL A 145 7.35 -10.46 2.83
CA VAL A 145 7.35 -11.74 3.55
C VAL A 145 7.37 -12.92 2.56
N GLY A 146 6.54 -12.89 1.51
CA GLY A 146 6.56 -13.92 0.47
C GLY A 146 7.92 -14.02 -0.25
N LEU A 147 8.55 -12.89 -0.55
CA LEU A 147 9.87 -12.81 -1.15
C LEU A 147 10.96 -13.30 -0.19
N MET A 148 10.90 -12.94 1.10
CA MET A 148 11.82 -13.42 2.12
C MET A 148 11.77 -14.95 2.25
N LEU A 149 10.57 -15.53 2.29
CA LEU A 149 10.39 -16.99 2.28
C LEU A 149 10.90 -17.63 0.99
N THR A 150 10.79 -16.93 -0.13
CA THR A 150 11.33 -17.39 -1.42
C THR A 150 12.85 -17.51 -1.37
N PHE A 151 13.53 -16.47 -0.86
CA PHE A 151 14.98 -16.49 -0.70
C PHE A 151 15.43 -17.54 0.32
N MET A 152 14.73 -17.65 1.45
CA MET A 152 15.06 -18.66 2.46
C MET A 152 14.90 -20.08 1.93
N GLY A 153 13.85 -20.34 1.13
CA GLY A 153 13.66 -21.62 0.45
C GLY A 153 14.75 -21.94 -0.58
N LEU A 154 15.28 -20.93 -1.30
CA LEU A 154 16.43 -21.12 -2.19
C LEU A 154 17.71 -21.48 -1.43
N VAL A 155 17.97 -20.80 -0.32
CA VAL A 155 19.13 -21.10 0.55
C VAL A 155 19.03 -22.52 1.10
N ALA A 156 17.84 -22.94 1.56
CA ALA A 156 17.58 -24.29 2.03
C ALA A 156 17.77 -25.34 0.91
N ALA A 157 17.23 -25.09 -0.27
CA ALA A 157 17.38 -25.98 -1.43
C ALA A 157 18.86 -26.19 -1.78
N LEU A 158 19.66 -25.11 -1.83
CA LEU A 158 21.08 -25.19 -2.15
C LEU A 158 21.88 -25.90 -1.06
N TYR A 159 21.53 -25.68 0.21
CA TYR A 159 22.15 -26.36 1.34
C TYR A 159 21.91 -27.88 1.31
N PHE A 160 20.70 -28.34 0.97
CA PHE A 160 20.41 -29.77 0.85
C PHE A 160 21.01 -30.39 -0.41
N ALA A 161 21.02 -29.65 -1.52
CA ALA A 161 21.65 -30.08 -2.76
C ALA A 161 23.16 -30.31 -2.57
N SER A 162 23.85 -29.41 -1.87
CA SER A 162 25.30 -29.53 -1.66
C SER A 162 25.70 -30.74 -0.82
N GLN A 163 24.84 -31.21 0.09
CA GLN A 163 25.10 -32.41 0.89
C GLN A 163 25.02 -33.70 0.07
N GLY A 164 24.07 -33.84 -0.87
CA GLY A 164 23.91 -35.06 -1.66
C GLY A 164 24.70 -35.10 -2.97
N VAL A 165 25.26 -33.99 -3.43
CA VAL A 165 26.17 -34.00 -4.61
C VAL A 165 27.57 -34.53 -4.23
N GLY A 166 27.94 -34.50 -2.95
CA GLY A 166 29.21 -35.02 -2.44
C GLY A 166 29.20 -36.49 -2.03
N SER A 167 28.05 -37.17 -2.06
CA SER A 167 27.90 -38.56 -1.61
C SER A 167 28.27 -39.56 -2.69
N ALA A 168 28.95 -40.64 -2.32
CA ALA A 168 29.31 -41.74 -3.24
C ALA A 168 28.12 -42.65 -3.60
N ASP A 169 26.99 -42.54 -2.88
CA ASP A 169 25.77 -43.33 -3.11
C ASP A 169 24.78 -42.58 -4.01
N VAL A 170 24.25 -43.29 -5.01
CA VAL A 170 23.23 -42.80 -5.95
C VAL A 170 21.91 -42.50 -5.22
N LYS A 171 21.61 -43.22 -4.14
CA LYS A 171 20.39 -42.99 -3.35
C LYS A 171 20.40 -41.63 -2.64
N ASP A 172 21.56 -41.23 -2.12
CA ASP A 172 21.72 -39.95 -1.43
C ASP A 172 21.64 -38.78 -2.41
N ALA A 173 22.19 -38.95 -3.62
CA ALA A 173 22.05 -37.97 -4.70
C ALA A 173 20.59 -37.82 -5.16
N GLN A 174 19.83 -38.92 -5.26
CA GLN A 174 18.40 -38.89 -5.58
C GLN A 174 17.57 -38.20 -4.47
N ALA A 175 17.88 -38.46 -3.20
CA ALA A 175 17.20 -37.82 -2.06
C ALA A 175 17.45 -36.30 -2.01
N ALA A 176 18.67 -35.86 -2.34
CA ALA A 176 19.00 -34.43 -2.41
C ALA A 176 18.29 -33.72 -3.58
N LEU A 177 18.16 -34.38 -4.73
CA LEU A 177 17.34 -33.86 -5.85
C LEU A 177 15.86 -33.75 -5.49
N GLY A 178 15.30 -34.74 -4.76
CA GLY A 178 13.93 -34.68 -4.25
C GLY A 178 13.71 -33.53 -3.26
N SER A 179 14.66 -33.33 -2.36
CA SER A 179 14.64 -32.22 -1.38
C SER A 179 14.73 -30.85 -2.06
N LEU A 180 15.52 -30.74 -3.14
CA LEU A 180 15.62 -29.52 -3.96
C LEU A 180 14.27 -29.19 -4.61
N LEU A 181 13.58 -30.19 -5.16
CA LEU A 181 12.26 -30.00 -5.75
C LEU A 181 11.21 -29.59 -4.71
N GLN A 182 11.21 -30.19 -3.52
CA GLN A 182 10.31 -29.81 -2.42
C GLN A 182 10.56 -28.38 -1.94
N ALA A 183 11.83 -28.01 -1.71
CA ALA A 183 12.18 -26.66 -1.32
C ALA A 183 11.83 -25.63 -2.42
N ALA A 184 11.91 -26.02 -3.70
CA ALA A 184 11.44 -25.21 -4.81
C ALA A 184 9.91 -25.05 -4.80
N THR A 185 9.13 -26.10 -4.56
CA THR A 185 7.67 -25.98 -4.43
C THR A 185 7.28 -25.10 -3.25
N PHE A 186 7.98 -25.24 -2.11
CA PHE A 186 7.76 -24.42 -0.91
C PHE A 186 7.84 -22.93 -1.25
N LYS A 187 8.95 -22.51 -1.88
CA LYS A 187 9.24 -21.11 -2.20
C LYS A 187 8.17 -20.48 -3.10
N PHE A 188 7.65 -21.26 -4.05
CA PHE A 188 6.61 -20.80 -4.96
C PHE A 188 5.26 -20.68 -4.26
N LEU A 189 4.87 -21.67 -3.45
CA LEU A 189 3.58 -21.67 -2.78
C LEU A 189 3.44 -20.50 -1.79
N THR A 190 4.48 -20.25 -0.98
CA THR A 190 4.48 -19.13 -0.03
C THR A 190 4.51 -17.77 -0.73
N SER A 191 5.17 -17.67 -1.89
CA SER A 191 5.23 -16.45 -2.69
C SER A 191 3.87 -16.12 -3.33
N ILE A 192 3.21 -17.13 -3.92
CA ILE A 192 1.85 -17.00 -4.48
C ILE A 192 0.87 -16.55 -3.39
N ALA A 193 0.95 -17.11 -2.18
CA ALA A 193 0.12 -16.70 -1.06
C ALA A 193 0.39 -15.25 -0.62
N GLY A 194 1.66 -14.83 -0.55
CA GLY A 194 2.02 -13.44 -0.24
C GLY A 194 1.51 -12.44 -1.28
N LEU A 195 1.64 -12.78 -2.57
CA LEU A 195 1.09 -11.98 -3.68
C LEU A 195 -0.44 -11.92 -3.63
N PHE A 196 -1.10 -13.05 -3.38
CA PHE A 196 -2.55 -13.12 -3.23
C PHE A 196 -3.04 -12.24 -2.08
N ALA A 197 -2.45 -12.38 -0.90
CA ALA A 197 -2.77 -11.56 0.27
C ALA A 197 -2.57 -10.07 -0.01
N SER A 198 -1.46 -9.70 -0.67
CA SER A 198 -1.17 -8.33 -1.09
C SER A 198 -2.19 -7.77 -2.07
N LEU A 199 -2.61 -8.57 -3.06
CA LEU A 199 -3.61 -8.17 -4.04
C LEU A 199 -4.97 -7.92 -3.37
N VAL A 200 -5.41 -8.85 -2.53
CA VAL A 200 -6.67 -8.72 -1.77
C VAL A 200 -6.66 -7.49 -0.89
N LEU A 201 -5.58 -7.29 -0.11
CA LEU A 201 -5.43 -6.11 0.75
C LEU A 201 -5.40 -4.81 -0.06
N SER A 202 -4.67 -4.77 -1.18
CA SER A 202 -4.55 -3.58 -2.03
C SER A 202 -5.89 -3.15 -2.62
N ILE A 203 -6.63 -4.10 -3.20
CA ILE A 203 -7.93 -3.86 -3.80
C ILE A 203 -8.93 -3.47 -2.71
N GLY A 204 -9.00 -4.24 -1.63
CA GLY A 204 -9.94 -4.00 -0.53
C GLY A 204 -9.72 -2.64 0.14
N TYR A 205 -8.48 -2.30 0.48
CA TYR A 205 -8.12 -0.99 1.04
C TYR A 205 -8.51 0.16 0.10
N ARG A 206 -8.19 0.04 -1.19
CA ARG A 206 -8.52 1.07 -2.20
C ARG A 206 -10.03 1.26 -2.35
N LEU A 207 -10.82 0.18 -2.42
CA LEU A 207 -12.28 0.27 -2.54
C LEU A 207 -12.92 0.94 -1.32
N LEU A 208 -12.48 0.56 -0.11
CA LEU A 208 -13.00 1.09 1.14
C LEU A 208 -12.65 2.59 1.32
N THR A 209 -11.41 2.99 1.03
CA THR A 209 -11.00 4.40 1.13
C THR A 209 -11.68 5.30 0.10
N ILE A 210 -11.85 4.83 -1.14
CA ILE A 210 -12.60 5.54 -2.17
C ILE A 210 -14.07 5.72 -1.75
N GLU A 211 -14.70 4.70 -1.20
CA GLU A 211 -16.08 4.81 -0.68
C GLU A 211 -16.17 5.77 0.51
N LEU A 212 -15.18 5.75 1.40
CA LEU A 212 -15.14 6.66 2.55
C LEU A 212 -15.03 8.12 2.12
N GLY A 213 -14.12 8.41 1.17
CA GLY A 213 -13.99 9.73 0.55
C GLY A 213 -15.30 10.17 -0.11
N ARG A 214 -15.90 9.31 -0.94
CA ARG A 214 -17.19 9.61 -1.60
C ARG A 214 -18.31 9.96 -0.63
N ARG A 215 -18.38 9.29 0.52
CA ARG A 215 -19.38 9.59 1.57
C ARG A 215 -19.07 10.88 2.31
N ALA A 216 -17.80 11.14 2.63
CA ALA A 216 -17.37 12.39 3.25
C ALA A 216 -17.68 13.59 2.34
N ASP A 217 -17.32 13.50 1.06
CA ASP A 217 -17.60 14.53 0.06
C ASP A 217 -19.12 14.72 -0.15
N ARG A 218 -19.91 13.64 -0.06
CA ARG A 218 -21.37 13.73 -0.10
C ARG A 218 -21.92 14.51 1.09
N LEU A 219 -21.41 14.25 2.30
CA LEU A 219 -21.78 15.03 3.48
C LEU A 219 -21.39 16.51 3.30
N ALA A 220 -20.18 16.77 2.80
CA ALA A 220 -19.70 18.13 2.53
C ALA A 220 -20.63 18.89 1.59
N ARG A 221 -20.94 18.29 0.42
CA ARG A 221 -21.85 18.92 -0.56
C ARG A 221 -23.22 19.19 0.04
N LEU A 222 -23.78 18.24 0.77
CA LEU A 222 -25.07 18.45 1.43
C LEU A 222 -25.00 19.61 2.43
N LEU A 223 -23.93 19.74 3.22
CA LEU A 223 -23.76 20.85 4.14
C LEU A 223 -23.62 22.20 3.41
N ASP A 224 -22.84 22.27 2.35
CA ASP A 224 -22.66 23.48 1.54
C ASP A 224 -23.96 23.90 0.80
N ASP A 225 -24.79 22.93 0.40
CA ASP A 225 -26.12 23.20 -0.17
C ASP A 225 -27.07 23.81 0.88
N ARG A 226 -26.94 23.40 2.16
CA ARG A 226 -27.74 23.93 3.29
C ARG A 226 -27.22 25.26 3.81
N VAL A 227 -25.91 25.47 3.77
CA VAL A 227 -25.21 26.65 4.27
C VAL A 227 -24.28 27.15 3.18
N PRO A 228 -24.77 28.01 2.27
CA PRO A 228 -23.98 28.52 1.16
C PRO A 228 -22.70 29.21 1.63
N VAL A 229 -21.63 29.03 0.87
CA VAL A 229 -20.36 29.71 1.14
C VAL A 229 -20.49 31.19 0.78
N LEU A 230 -19.99 32.08 1.65
CA LEU A 230 -19.90 33.51 1.36
C LEU A 230 -19.02 33.75 0.13
N ASP A 231 -19.48 34.62 -0.76
CA ASP A 231 -18.70 35.06 -1.92
C ASP A 231 -17.43 35.78 -1.44
N PRO A 232 -16.24 35.52 -2.02
CA PRO A 232 -15.01 36.27 -1.74
C PRO A 232 -15.20 37.80 -1.68
N ALA A 233 -16.06 38.37 -2.53
CA ALA A 233 -16.35 39.80 -2.53
C ALA A 233 -17.09 40.24 -1.25
N GLU A 234 -18.05 39.44 -0.77
CA GLU A 234 -18.77 39.69 0.48
C GLU A 234 -17.84 39.54 1.70
N GLN A 235 -16.91 38.57 1.66
CA GLN A 235 -15.93 38.36 2.73
C GLN A 235 -14.98 39.55 2.87
N GLY A 236 -14.47 40.08 1.76
CA GLY A 236 -13.64 41.29 1.75
C GLY A 236 -14.40 42.51 2.29
N ALA A 237 -15.64 42.71 1.83
CA ALA A 237 -16.48 43.81 2.29
C ALA A 237 -16.79 43.73 3.80
N GLN A 238 -16.94 42.53 4.35
CA GLN A 238 -17.16 42.34 5.79
C GLN A 238 -15.91 42.66 6.62
N GLN A 239 -14.72 42.33 6.11
CA GLN A 239 -13.46 42.64 6.77
C GLN A 239 -13.17 44.14 6.80
N VAL A 240 -13.53 44.87 5.73
CA VAL A 240 -13.46 46.35 5.69
C VAL A 240 -14.44 46.97 6.68
N ARG A 241 -15.70 46.51 6.75
CA ARG A 241 -16.68 47.02 7.73
C ARG A 241 -16.24 46.85 9.18
N LEU A 242 -15.58 45.73 9.50
CA LEU A 242 -15.03 45.52 10.84
C LEU A 242 -13.93 46.54 11.18
N LEU A 243 -13.11 46.93 10.20
CA LEU A 243 -12.10 47.98 10.38
C LEU A 243 -12.73 49.37 10.51
N GLU A 244 -13.81 49.66 9.76
CA GLU A 244 -14.54 50.93 9.83
C GLU A 244 -15.29 51.15 11.17
N GLN A 245 -15.64 50.08 11.88
CA GLN A 245 -16.35 50.17 13.17
C GLN A 245 -15.42 50.38 14.38
N MET A 246 -14.11 50.13 14.24
CA MET A 246 -13.15 50.30 15.35
C MET A 246 -13.02 51.75 15.86
N PRO A 247 -12.97 52.80 15.00
CA PRO A 247 -12.89 54.18 15.47
C PRO A 247 -14.12 54.65 16.27
N GLY A 248 -15.32 54.21 15.88
CA GLY A 248 -16.58 54.60 16.54
C GLY A 248 -16.69 54.09 17.98
N ILE A 249 -16.22 52.87 18.24
CA ILE A 249 -16.21 52.26 19.58
C ILE A 249 -15.23 53.02 20.51
N LEU A 250 -14.14 53.57 19.98
CA LEU A 250 -13.18 54.38 20.73
C LEU A 250 -13.74 55.78 21.05
N ALA A 251 -14.40 56.43 20.09
CA ALA A 251 -14.99 57.75 20.28
C ALA A 251 -16.13 57.75 21.32
N GLN A 252 -16.98 56.72 21.30
CA GLN A 252 -18.10 56.61 22.23
C GLN A 252 -17.64 56.44 23.69
N ARG A 253 -16.62 55.61 23.93
CA ARG A 253 -16.06 55.40 25.28
C ARG A 253 -15.36 56.62 25.86
N ILE A 254 -14.71 57.43 25.02
CA ILE A 254 -14.03 58.66 25.48
C ILE A 254 -15.05 59.79 25.75
N GLY A 255 -16.12 59.87 24.95
CA GLY A 255 -17.17 60.88 25.11
C GLY A 255 -18.00 60.74 26.38
N GLU A 256 -18.43 59.52 26.71
CA GLU A 256 -19.24 59.25 27.92
C GLU A 256 -18.48 59.62 29.20
N GLU A 257 -17.18 59.33 29.29
CA GLU A 257 -16.35 59.61 30.46
C GLU A 257 -16.14 61.13 30.70
N PHE A 258 -16.12 61.92 29.63
CA PHE A 258 -15.93 63.37 29.68
C PHE A 258 -17.23 64.11 30.04
N GLU A 259 -18.37 63.67 29.50
CA GLU A 259 -19.68 64.29 29.72
C GLU A 259 -20.16 64.14 31.16
N ILE A 260 -19.91 62.97 31.79
CA ILE A 260 -20.27 62.70 33.19
C ILE A 260 -19.63 63.74 34.13
N ARG A 261 -18.35 64.08 33.95
CA ARG A 261 -17.65 65.04 34.82
C ARG A 261 -18.13 66.48 34.66
N LEU A 262 -18.54 66.87 33.45
CA LEU A 262 -19.01 68.22 33.19
C LEU A 262 -20.40 68.46 33.80
N ARG A 263 -21.26 67.44 33.72
CA ARG A 263 -22.63 67.47 34.25
C ARG A 263 -22.69 67.58 35.77
N ASP A 264 -21.74 66.98 36.48
CA ASP A 264 -21.77 66.96 37.94
C ASP A 264 -21.26 68.27 38.57
N THR A 265 -20.40 69.02 37.87
CA THR A 265 -19.67 70.16 38.48
C THR A 265 -20.32 71.52 38.19
N LEU A 266 -20.96 71.68 37.03
CA LEU A 266 -21.55 72.96 36.61
C LEU A 266 -22.82 73.41 37.40
N PRO A 267 -23.76 72.52 37.75
CA PRO A 267 -24.99 72.91 38.43
C PRO A 267 -24.78 73.46 39.83
N GLU A 268 -23.77 72.95 40.55
CA GLU A 268 -23.46 73.34 41.93
C GLU A 268 -22.98 74.80 42.00
N ILE A 269 -22.18 75.21 41.02
CA ILE A 269 -21.65 76.58 40.92
C ILE A 269 -22.76 77.58 40.51
N LEU A 270 -23.67 77.16 39.63
CA LEU A 270 -24.78 78.01 39.16
C LEU A 270 -25.92 78.13 40.18
N ALA A 271 -26.18 77.09 40.97
CA ALA A 271 -27.20 77.11 42.01
C ALA A 271 -26.83 78.10 43.14
N ASP A 272 -25.58 78.07 43.63
CA ASP A 272 -25.14 78.96 44.71
C ASP A 272 -25.12 80.44 44.30
N ALA A 273 -24.85 80.72 43.02
CA ALA A 273 -24.91 82.07 42.48
C ALA A 273 -26.35 82.61 42.35
N THR A 274 -27.33 81.74 42.04
CA THR A 274 -28.71 82.15 41.76
C THR A 274 -29.51 82.39 43.06
N ASP A 275 -29.29 81.58 44.10
CA ASP A 275 -29.95 81.75 45.41
C ASP A 275 -29.56 83.06 46.11
N ARG A 276 -28.33 83.54 45.90
CA ARG A 276 -27.83 84.79 46.51
C ARG A 276 -28.35 86.05 45.81
N PHE A 277 -28.72 85.97 44.53
CA PHE A 277 -29.33 87.08 43.79
C PHE A 277 -30.78 87.36 44.22
N GLY A 278 -31.51 86.35 44.72
CA GLY A 278 -32.91 86.49 45.12
C GLY A 278 -33.15 87.14 46.50
N ALA A 279 -32.13 87.19 47.36
CA ALA A 279 -32.33 87.45 48.80
C ALA A 279 -32.05 88.90 49.28
N SER A 280 -31.70 89.88 48.43
CA SER A 280 -31.48 91.25 48.92
C SER A 280 -31.76 92.33 47.88
N GLY A 281 -32.81 93.13 48.12
CA GLY A 281 -33.35 94.10 47.18
C GLY A 281 -32.91 95.55 47.38
N ASN A 282 -31.62 95.86 47.57
CA ASN A 282 -31.21 97.28 47.48
C ASN A 282 -29.75 97.65 47.16
N ASP A 283 -28.89 96.75 46.67
CA ASP A 283 -27.59 97.18 46.10
C ASP A 283 -27.04 96.21 45.04
N PRO A 284 -27.45 96.34 43.76
CA PRO A 284 -27.00 95.50 42.66
C PRO A 284 -25.49 95.63 42.38
N VAL A 285 -24.89 96.78 42.69
CA VAL A 285 -23.47 97.06 42.40
C VAL A 285 -22.59 96.53 43.53
N GLY A 286 -23.04 96.65 44.79
CA GLY A 286 -22.40 96.02 45.94
C GLY A 286 -22.41 94.49 45.85
N GLN A 287 -23.50 93.89 45.34
CA GLN A 287 -23.57 92.45 45.07
C GLN A 287 -22.71 92.00 43.90
N MET A 288 -22.69 92.73 42.77
CA MET A 288 -21.76 92.43 41.68
C MET A 288 -20.31 92.55 42.16
N ARG A 289 -20.02 93.46 43.09
CA ARG A 289 -18.69 93.62 43.69
C ARG A 289 -18.34 92.49 44.64
N LEU A 290 -19.29 92.02 45.46
CA LEU A 290 -19.13 90.84 46.31
C LEU A 290 -18.98 89.55 45.47
N LEU A 291 -19.78 89.37 44.43
CA LEU A 291 -19.62 88.31 43.44
C LEU A 291 -18.28 88.43 42.71
N MET A 292 -17.82 89.63 42.35
CA MET A 292 -16.50 89.81 41.77
C MET A 292 -15.39 89.58 42.79
N GLU A 293 -15.59 89.86 44.08
CA GLU A 293 -14.64 89.57 45.15
C GLU A 293 -14.59 88.08 45.49
N GLU A 294 -15.73 87.40 45.49
CA GLU A 294 -15.88 85.98 45.79
C GLU A 294 -15.53 85.12 44.55
N PHE A 295 -15.84 85.60 43.34
CA PHE A 295 -15.33 85.06 42.07
C PHE A 295 -13.85 85.38 41.93
N ARG A 296 -13.35 86.53 42.38
CA ARG A 296 -11.90 86.83 42.48
C ARG A 296 -11.22 86.06 43.60
N ALA A 297 -11.93 85.63 44.64
CA ALA A 297 -11.40 84.80 45.72
C ALA A 297 -11.42 83.33 45.34
N ALA A 298 -12.47 82.86 44.67
CA ALA A 298 -12.55 81.54 44.05
C ALA A 298 -11.55 81.44 42.90
N LEU A 299 -11.42 82.47 42.05
CA LEU A 299 -10.32 82.58 41.10
C LEU A 299 -9.00 82.79 41.81
N SER A 300 -8.82 83.58 42.86
CA SER A 300 -7.48 83.74 43.45
C SER A 300 -7.03 82.49 44.19
N GLN A 301 -7.95 81.72 44.78
CA GLN A 301 -7.67 80.49 45.49
C GLN A 301 -7.64 79.26 44.57
N SER A 302 -8.53 79.17 43.57
CA SER A 302 -8.41 78.20 42.46
C SER A 302 -7.19 78.53 41.61
N THR A 303 -6.96 79.78 41.21
CA THR A 303 -5.77 80.18 40.45
C THR A 303 -4.51 80.06 41.29
N PHE A 304 -4.51 80.16 42.62
CA PHE A 304 -3.33 79.81 43.42
C PHE A 304 -3.13 78.29 43.51
N ALA A 305 -4.20 77.49 43.64
CA ALA A 305 -4.14 76.03 43.61
C ALA A 305 -3.86 75.45 42.20
N GLU A 306 -4.27 76.16 41.15
CA GLU A 306 -4.09 75.86 39.73
C GLU A 306 -2.78 76.45 39.24
N LEU A 307 -2.27 77.58 39.75
CA LEU A 307 -0.88 78.02 39.51
C LEU A 307 0.11 77.18 40.30
N GLN A 308 -0.26 76.68 41.48
CA GLN A 308 0.54 75.71 42.22
C GLN A 308 0.45 74.32 41.57
N GLY A 309 -0.73 73.91 41.10
CA GLY A 309 -0.93 72.69 40.30
C GLY A 309 -0.33 72.78 38.90
N LEU A 310 -0.25 73.97 38.31
CA LEU A 310 0.43 74.25 37.04
C LEU A 310 1.92 74.48 37.25
N ALA A 311 2.36 74.92 38.44
CA ALA A 311 3.76 74.89 38.85
C ALA A 311 4.22 73.46 39.12
N ASP A 312 3.40 72.63 39.75
CA ASP A 312 3.63 71.19 39.96
C ASP A 312 3.55 70.45 38.63
N ALA A 313 2.57 70.73 37.77
CA ALA A 313 2.52 70.21 36.41
C ALA A 313 3.67 70.76 35.56
N LEU A 314 4.19 71.98 35.80
CA LEU A 314 5.40 72.48 35.13
C LEU A 314 6.66 71.84 35.69
N ILE A 315 6.73 71.50 36.97
CA ILE A 315 7.82 70.73 37.59
C ILE A 315 7.78 69.29 37.08
N GLU A 316 6.59 68.71 36.92
CA GLU A 316 6.33 67.38 36.36
C GLU A 316 6.55 67.36 34.86
N ILE A 317 6.17 68.40 34.12
CA ILE A 317 6.52 68.60 32.69
C ILE A 317 8.01 68.84 32.56
N ARG A 318 8.68 69.57 33.48
CA ARG A 318 10.14 69.76 33.45
C ARG A 318 10.87 68.48 33.84
N GLY A 319 10.29 67.66 34.71
CA GLY A 319 10.73 66.31 35.07
C GLY A 319 10.52 65.32 33.93
N SER A 320 9.37 65.37 33.26
CA SER A 320 8.99 64.58 32.09
C SER A 320 9.71 65.05 30.84
N LEU A 321 10.09 66.33 30.74
CA LEU A 321 10.95 66.88 29.68
C LEU A 321 12.41 66.52 29.95
N ARG A 322 12.85 66.47 31.21
CA ARG A 322 14.17 65.94 31.57
C ARG A 322 14.21 64.43 31.38
N GLY A 323 13.11 63.72 31.67
CA GLY A 323 12.86 62.30 31.40
C GLY A 323 12.69 61.98 29.92
N LEU A 324 12.10 62.88 29.14
CA LEU A 324 12.09 62.84 27.67
C LEU A 324 13.48 63.17 27.14
N HIS A 325 14.21 64.13 27.70
CA HIS A 325 15.56 64.47 27.24
C HIS A 325 16.55 63.34 27.58
N THR A 326 16.42 62.68 28.73
CA THR A 326 17.17 61.45 29.05
C THR A 326 16.66 60.29 28.22
N GLY A 327 15.35 60.06 28.10
CA GLY A 327 14.76 59.01 27.27
C GLY A 327 15.00 59.19 25.77
N PHE A 328 15.22 60.41 25.27
CA PHE A 328 15.55 60.75 23.88
C PHE A 328 17.05 60.73 23.65
N ARG A 329 17.87 61.02 24.67
CA ARG A 329 19.30 60.74 24.65
C ARG A 329 19.58 59.24 24.74
N ASP A 330 18.83 58.52 25.56
CA ASP A 330 18.90 57.06 25.71
C ASP A 330 18.30 56.38 24.48
N SER A 331 17.15 56.84 23.94
CA SER A 331 16.63 56.36 22.65
C SER A 331 17.52 56.82 21.49
N GLY A 332 18.23 57.93 21.60
CA GLY A 332 19.21 58.40 20.64
C GLY A 332 20.48 57.56 20.65
N ASP A 333 20.95 57.15 21.83
CA ASP A 333 22.05 56.21 22.04
C ASP A 333 21.61 54.79 21.66
N ASP A 334 20.37 54.39 21.93
CA ASP A 334 19.80 53.09 21.55
C ASP A 334 19.50 53.05 20.05
N PHE A 335 19.09 54.17 19.43
CA PHE A 335 18.99 54.33 17.98
C PHE A 335 20.37 54.35 17.35
N ALA A 336 21.35 55.07 17.91
CA ALA A 336 22.72 55.07 17.42
C ALA A 336 23.35 53.68 17.53
N LYS A 337 23.15 52.97 18.65
CA LYS A 337 23.55 51.55 18.81
C LYS A 337 22.80 50.63 17.86
N ARG A 338 21.49 50.82 17.64
CA ARG A 338 20.70 50.02 16.69
C ARG A 338 21.05 50.35 15.25
N VAL A 339 21.44 51.57 14.92
CA VAL A 339 21.89 51.99 13.60
C VAL A 339 23.32 51.53 13.37
N GLU A 340 24.19 51.51 14.38
CA GLU A 340 25.53 50.93 14.33
C GLU A 340 25.46 49.40 14.24
N GLN A 341 24.61 48.75 15.04
CA GLN A 341 24.32 47.31 14.94
C GLN A 341 23.61 46.96 13.64
N SER A 342 22.71 47.82 13.16
CA SER A 342 22.05 47.65 11.86
C SER A 342 23.00 47.99 10.71
N SER A 343 23.99 48.85 10.89
CA SER A 343 25.00 49.16 9.89
C SER A 343 26.03 48.04 9.82
N ALA A 344 26.43 47.48 10.95
CA ALA A 344 27.21 46.25 11.03
C ALA A 344 26.41 45.06 10.48
N ALA A 345 25.13 44.92 10.83
CA ALA A 345 24.25 43.89 10.27
C ALA A 345 23.94 44.14 8.79
N TRP A 346 23.87 45.39 8.32
CA TRP A 346 23.73 45.72 6.90
C TRP A 346 25.01 45.47 6.14
N GLN A 347 26.18 45.77 6.70
CA GLN A 347 27.46 45.48 6.10
C GLN A 347 27.69 43.97 6.03
N THR A 348 27.30 43.24 7.08
CA THR A 348 27.28 41.78 7.10
C THR A 348 26.24 41.25 6.12
N ASN A 349 25.02 41.76 6.09
CA ASN A 349 23.95 41.36 5.17
C ASN A 349 24.21 41.79 3.71
N ILE A 350 25.02 42.81 3.44
CA ILE A 350 25.43 43.21 2.08
C ILE A 350 26.59 42.32 1.61
N LEU A 351 27.51 41.94 2.50
CA LEU A 351 28.52 40.93 2.21
C LEU A 351 27.90 39.53 2.08
N ASP A 352 26.88 39.20 2.90
CA ASP A 352 26.08 37.98 2.82
C ASP A 352 25.12 38.04 1.64
N SER A 353 24.54 39.19 1.27
CA SER A 353 23.76 39.33 0.03
C SER A 353 24.66 39.23 -1.19
N GLY A 354 25.92 39.67 -1.10
CA GLY A 354 26.95 39.44 -2.11
C GLY A 354 27.26 37.95 -2.26
N ARG A 355 27.46 37.24 -1.14
CA ARG A 355 27.62 35.77 -1.12
C ARG A 355 26.39 35.02 -1.58
N VAL A 356 25.20 35.42 -1.15
CA VAL A 356 23.91 34.83 -1.52
C VAL A 356 23.60 35.13 -2.97
N LEU A 357 23.93 36.31 -3.52
CA LEU A 357 23.85 36.57 -4.96
C LEU A 357 24.84 35.72 -5.73
N GLN A 358 26.06 35.52 -5.20
CA GLN A 358 27.07 34.67 -5.82
C GLN A 358 26.66 33.19 -5.77
N ASP A 359 26.08 32.73 -4.67
CA ASP A 359 25.51 31.40 -4.46
C ASP A 359 24.23 31.21 -5.27
N THR A 360 23.42 32.26 -5.45
CA THR A 360 22.23 32.25 -6.30
C THR A 360 22.65 32.25 -7.77
N LEU A 361 23.70 32.97 -8.16
CA LEU A 361 24.28 32.91 -9.51
C LEU A 361 24.89 31.53 -9.77
N ALA A 362 25.61 30.96 -8.79
CA ALA A 362 26.13 29.58 -8.86
C ALA A 362 24.99 28.56 -8.89
N GLN A 363 23.90 28.76 -8.14
CA GLN A 363 22.70 27.93 -8.18
C GLN A 363 21.92 28.12 -9.47
N ILE A 364 21.93 29.30 -10.10
CA ILE A 364 21.33 29.54 -11.42
C ILE A 364 22.18 28.89 -12.51
N GLU A 365 23.51 28.95 -12.44
CA GLU A 365 24.39 28.17 -13.33
C GLU A 365 24.23 26.67 -13.11
N GLN A 366 24.13 26.22 -11.85
CA GLN A 366 23.90 24.82 -11.50
C GLN A 366 22.47 24.39 -11.86
N THR A 367 21.49 25.29 -11.83
CA THR A 367 20.11 25.03 -12.25
C THR A 367 20.01 25.05 -13.76
N ALA A 368 20.76 25.91 -14.46
CA ALA A 368 20.89 25.89 -15.92
C ALA A 368 21.64 24.63 -16.38
N SER A 369 22.65 24.16 -15.65
CA SER A 369 23.33 22.89 -15.93
C SER A 369 22.45 21.70 -15.57
N LYS A 370 21.69 21.73 -14.47
CA LYS A 370 20.68 20.73 -14.10
C LYS A 370 19.49 20.74 -15.06
N LEU A 371 19.11 21.87 -15.64
CA LEU A 371 18.05 22.00 -16.64
C LEU A 371 18.55 21.48 -18.00
N ARG A 372 19.83 21.69 -18.33
CA ARG A 372 20.49 21.06 -19.47
C ARG A 372 20.66 19.54 -19.28
N LEU A 373 20.97 19.10 -18.06
CA LEU A 373 21.02 17.69 -17.63
C LEU A 373 19.63 17.08 -17.40
N ALA A 374 18.55 17.88 -17.29
CA ALA A 374 17.15 17.43 -17.19
C ALA A 374 16.45 17.44 -18.56
N ALA A 375 16.96 18.19 -19.55
CA ALA A 375 16.57 18.07 -20.95
C ALA A 375 17.10 16.76 -21.58
N GLU A 376 18.26 16.28 -21.13
CA GLU A 376 18.87 15.01 -21.58
C GLU A 376 18.01 13.74 -21.25
N PRO A 377 17.43 13.56 -20.05
CA PRO A 377 16.55 12.45 -19.75
C PRO A 377 15.19 12.54 -20.45
N VAL A 378 14.71 13.73 -20.85
CA VAL A 378 13.50 13.85 -21.69
C VAL A 378 13.79 13.34 -23.12
N GLY A 379 14.96 13.65 -23.66
CA GLY A 379 15.45 13.06 -24.91
C GLY A 379 15.65 11.54 -24.81
N LYS A 380 16.29 11.05 -23.73
CA LYS A 380 16.45 9.61 -23.46
C LYS A 380 15.14 8.90 -23.15
N VAL A 381 14.14 9.59 -22.62
CA VAL A 381 12.79 9.03 -22.42
C VAL A 381 12.07 8.92 -23.75
N ALA A 382 12.16 9.91 -24.64
CA ALA A 382 11.64 9.81 -26.00
C ALA A 382 12.34 8.69 -26.80
N GLU A 383 13.66 8.57 -26.69
CA GLU A 383 14.46 7.49 -27.31
C GLU A 383 14.14 6.11 -26.71
N ARG A 384 13.88 6.04 -25.39
CA ARG A 384 13.40 4.81 -24.73
C ARG A 384 11.96 4.45 -25.11
N PHE A 385 11.10 5.44 -25.36
CA PHE A 385 9.75 5.20 -25.89
C PHE A 385 9.80 4.73 -27.34
N ASP A 386 10.68 5.29 -28.16
CA ASP A 386 10.89 4.85 -29.55
C ASP A 386 11.47 3.42 -29.58
N LYS A 387 12.48 3.14 -28.75
CA LYS A 387 13.04 1.79 -28.60
C LYS A 387 12.04 0.78 -28.04
N ALA A 388 11.23 1.17 -27.05
CA ALA A 388 10.15 0.33 -26.54
C ALA A 388 9.05 0.08 -27.60
N ALA A 389 8.72 1.08 -28.43
CA ALA A 389 7.80 0.90 -29.55
C ALA A 389 8.38 -0.06 -30.61
N GLN A 390 9.68 0.04 -30.91
CA GLN A 390 10.37 -0.89 -31.81
C GLN A 390 10.45 -2.30 -31.23
N ASP A 391 10.73 -2.45 -29.93
CA ASP A 391 10.74 -3.74 -29.23
C ASP A 391 9.35 -4.40 -29.21
N ILE A 392 8.29 -3.60 -29.08
CA ILE A 392 6.89 -4.07 -29.17
C ILE A 392 6.56 -4.55 -30.59
N VAL A 393 7.01 -3.84 -31.62
CA VAL A 393 6.83 -4.26 -33.03
C VAL A 393 7.62 -5.54 -33.31
N ALA A 394 8.87 -5.62 -32.83
CA ALA A 394 9.70 -6.83 -32.96
C ALA A 394 9.11 -8.02 -32.20
N ALA A 395 8.54 -7.80 -31.02
CA ALA A 395 7.82 -8.82 -30.25
C ALA A 395 6.54 -9.27 -30.96
N ALA A 396 5.77 -8.35 -31.54
CA ALA A 396 4.59 -8.68 -32.34
C ALA A 396 4.96 -9.53 -33.57
N ASP A 397 6.03 -9.17 -34.27
CA ASP A 397 6.59 -9.95 -35.39
C ASP A 397 7.09 -11.33 -34.98
N ALA A 398 7.71 -11.44 -33.81
CA ALA A 398 8.16 -12.72 -33.24
C ALA A 398 6.97 -13.60 -32.86
N ILE A 399 5.89 -13.01 -32.34
CA ILE A 399 4.63 -13.71 -32.03
C ILE A 399 3.95 -14.19 -33.32
N LEU A 400 3.89 -13.35 -34.37
CA LEU A 400 3.32 -13.74 -35.67
C LEU A 400 4.13 -14.86 -36.34
N ARG A 401 5.47 -14.81 -36.25
CA ARG A 401 6.36 -15.88 -36.72
C ARG A 401 6.21 -17.16 -35.90
N SER A 402 6.09 -17.04 -34.58
CA SER A 402 5.85 -18.16 -33.68
C SER A 402 4.50 -18.83 -33.94
N GLN A 403 3.45 -18.07 -34.26
CA GLN A 403 2.17 -18.63 -34.71
C GLN A 403 2.30 -19.36 -36.06
N GLY A 404 3.06 -18.82 -37.02
CA GLY A 404 3.36 -19.51 -38.28
C GLY A 404 4.13 -20.83 -38.07
N GLN A 405 5.10 -20.83 -37.15
CA GLN A 405 5.84 -22.03 -36.76
C GLN A 405 4.97 -23.04 -36.00
N MET A 406 4.06 -22.59 -35.13
CA MET A 406 3.07 -23.46 -34.48
C MET A 406 2.14 -24.13 -35.50
N GLY A 407 1.77 -23.43 -36.59
CA GLY A 407 1.04 -24.01 -37.72
C GLY A 407 1.82 -25.15 -38.38
N GLN A 408 3.11 -24.94 -38.65
CA GLN A 408 4.00 -25.97 -39.24
C GLN A 408 4.25 -27.15 -38.29
N VAL A 409 4.36 -26.91 -36.98
CA VAL A 409 4.48 -27.97 -35.97
C VAL A 409 3.19 -28.77 -35.87
N ALA A 410 2.02 -28.13 -35.91
CA ALA A 410 0.74 -28.81 -35.93
C ALA A 410 0.56 -29.67 -37.20
N GLU A 411 1.00 -29.17 -38.36
CA GLU A 411 1.00 -29.91 -39.62
C GLU A 411 1.98 -31.10 -39.59
N GLY A 412 3.19 -30.90 -39.06
CA GLY A 412 4.18 -31.95 -38.85
C GLY A 412 3.72 -33.03 -37.86
N LEU A 413 3.01 -32.65 -36.79
CA LEU A 413 2.38 -33.59 -35.86
C LEU A 413 1.23 -34.35 -36.54
N GLY A 414 0.44 -33.71 -37.40
CA GLY A 414 -0.59 -34.37 -38.20
C GLY A 414 0.00 -35.41 -39.17
N GLN A 415 1.10 -35.06 -39.85
CA GLN A 415 1.84 -35.99 -40.71
C GLN A 415 2.44 -37.15 -39.92
N THR A 416 3.04 -36.87 -38.76
CA THR A 416 3.60 -37.89 -37.87
C THR A 416 2.52 -38.84 -37.36
N ALA A 417 1.33 -38.32 -37.00
CA ALA A 417 0.19 -39.13 -36.60
C ALA A 417 -0.30 -40.05 -37.73
N ASN A 418 -0.31 -39.56 -38.98
CA ASN A 418 -0.68 -40.35 -40.15
C ASN A 418 0.36 -41.44 -40.46
N VAL A 419 1.66 -41.14 -40.35
CA VAL A 419 2.75 -42.11 -40.50
C VAL A 419 2.67 -43.18 -39.41
N LEU A 420 2.40 -42.78 -38.16
CA LEU A 420 2.23 -43.71 -37.04
C LEU A 420 1.01 -44.63 -37.24
N LYS A 421 -0.10 -44.08 -37.74
CA LYS A 421 -1.30 -44.86 -38.08
C LYS A 421 -1.04 -45.86 -39.20
N ALA A 422 -0.32 -45.44 -40.24
CA ALA A 422 0.08 -46.33 -41.34
C ALA A 422 1.01 -47.44 -40.84
N SER A 423 2.04 -47.09 -40.07
CA SER A 423 2.99 -48.04 -39.49
C SER A 423 2.30 -49.04 -38.54
N MET A 424 1.36 -48.61 -37.71
CA MET A 424 0.58 -49.51 -36.85
C MET A 424 -0.32 -50.46 -37.64
N THR A 425 -0.82 -50.02 -38.80
CA THR A 425 -1.60 -50.88 -39.71
C THR A 425 -0.69 -51.93 -40.36
N GLU A 426 0.48 -51.52 -40.82
CA GLU A 426 1.51 -52.41 -41.38
C GLU A 426 2.02 -53.43 -40.36
N TYR A 427 2.27 -53.01 -39.11
CA TYR A 427 2.64 -53.92 -38.02
C TYR A 427 1.55 -54.95 -37.74
N ARG A 428 0.28 -54.56 -37.82
CA ARG A 428 -0.86 -55.48 -37.62
C ARG A 428 -0.97 -56.51 -38.74
N GLU A 429 -0.73 -56.11 -39.97
CA GLU A 429 -0.69 -57.04 -41.12
C GLU A 429 0.50 -58.01 -41.02
N ARG A 430 1.69 -57.51 -40.70
CA ARG A 430 2.89 -58.36 -40.50
C ARG A 430 2.70 -59.31 -39.33
N PHE A 431 2.06 -58.89 -38.24
CA PHE A 431 1.73 -59.80 -37.14
C PHE A 431 0.77 -60.92 -37.56
N ALA A 432 -0.24 -60.60 -38.38
CA ALA A 432 -1.14 -61.62 -38.93
C ALA A 432 -0.44 -62.59 -39.89
N GLU A 433 0.56 -62.11 -40.64
CA GLU A 433 1.41 -62.95 -41.48
C GLU A 433 2.35 -63.84 -40.66
N VAL A 434 2.94 -63.31 -39.58
CA VAL A 434 3.75 -64.06 -38.63
C VAL A 434 2.92 -65.14 -37.94
N ASP A 435 1.69 -64.84 -37.52
CA ASP A 435 0.79 -65.82 -36.91
C ASP A 435 0.43 -66.95 -37.89
N ARG A 436 0.17 -66.60 -39.17
CA ARG A 436 -0.09 -67.58 -40.23
C ARG A 436 1.13 -68.45 -40.51
N SER A 437 2.33 -67.88 -40.56
CA SER A 437 3.57 -68.63 -40.81
C SER A 437 3.96 -69.52 -39.63
N LEU A 438 3.73 -69.07 -38.38
CA LEU A 438 3.84 -69.91 -37.18
C LEU A 438 2.86 -71.07 -37.21
N GLY A 439 1.59 -70.83 -37.56
CA GLY A 439 0.59 -71.89 -37.71
C GLY A 439 0.98 -72.93 -38.77
N GLN A 440 1.53 -72.49 -39.90
CA GLN A 440 2.06 -73.40 -40.93
C GLN A 440 3.27 -74.18 -40.45
N ALA A 441 4.22 -73.54 -39.74
CA ALA A 441 5.38 -74.21 -39.19
C ALA A 441 4.99 -75.29 -38.17
N PHE A 442 4.02 -75.01 -37.29
CA PHE A 442 3.47 -76.00 -36.37
C PHE A 442 2.82 -77.18 -37.09
N LYS A 443 2.09 -76.93 -38.18
CA LYS A 443 1.47 -78.00 -38.98
C LYS A 443 2.52 -78.89 -39.65
N VAL A 444 3.53 -78.30 -40.29
CA VAL A 444 4.65 -79.03 -40.90
C VAL A 444 5.42 -79.84 -39.86
N PHE A 445 5.64 -79.27 -38.67
CA PHE A 445 6.29 -79.97 -37.57
C PHE A 445 5.47 -81.15 -37.06
N ALA A 446 4.15 -81.00 -36.90
CA ALA A 446 3.27 -82.08 -36.48
C ALA A 446 3.21 -83.21 -37.52
N GLU A 447 3.11 -82.88 -38.82
CA GLU A 447 3.12 -83.84 -39.92
C GLU A 447 4.48 -84.55 -40.04
N GLY A 448 5.58 -83.83 -39.86
CA GLY A 448 6.94 -84.38 -39.84
C GLY A 448 7.16 -85.32 -38.65
N SER A 449 6.66 -84.97 -37.47
CA SER A 449 6.75 -85.81 -36.26
C SER A 449 5.97 -87.13 -36.42
N GLU A 450 4.77 -87.07 -37.00
CA GLU A 450 3.96 -88.27 -37.29
C GLU A 450 4.61 -89.15 -38.36
N THR A 451 5.24 -88.54 -39.36
CA THR A 451 6.00 -89.26 -40.40
C THR A 451 7.24 -89.93 -39.81
N GLN A 452 7.99 -89.23 -38.94
CA GLN A 452 9.12 -89.78 -38.20
C GLN A 452 8.70 -90.97 -37.33
N ARG A 453 7.55 -90.85 -36.65
CA ARG A 453 6.97 -91.93 -35.83
C ARG A 453 6.71 -93.18 -36.67
N ARG A 454 6.19 -93.03 -37.89
CA ARG A 454 5.99 -94.16 -38.83
C ARG A 454 7.31 -94.76 -39.29
N HIS A 455 8.27 -93.93 -39.73
CA HIS A 455 9.58 -94.43 -40.14
C HIS A 455 10.31 -95.19 -39.01
N ILE A 456 10.19 -94.73 -37.76
CA ILE A 456 10.74 -95.45 -36.60
C ILE A 456 10.03 -96.80 -36.41
N GLN A 457 8.70 -96.85 -36.53
CA GLN A 457 7.95 -98.11 -36.43
C GLN A 457 8.30 -99.10 -37.54
N ASP A 458 8.44 -98.62 -38.77
CA ASP A 458 8.82 -99.44 -39.93
C ASP A 458 10.26 -99.93 -39.78
N PHE A 459 11.20 -99.06 -39.39
CA PHE A 459 12.59 -99.45 -39.13
C PHE A 459 12.69 -100.49 -38.01
N VAL A 460 11.97 -100.32 -36.90
CA VAL A 460 11.95 -101.31 -35.82
C VAL A 460 11.40 -102.64 -36.32
N ARG A 461 10.36 -102.63 -37.15
CA ARG A 461 9.77 -103.84 -37.75
C ARG A 461 10.73 -104.53 -38.73
N GLU A 462 11.45 -103.77 -39.55
CA GLU A 462 12.47 -104.31 -40.44
C GLU A 462 13.64 -104.90 -39.66
N VAL A 463 14.11 -104.22 -38.60
CA VAL A 463 15.17 -104.73 -37.72
C VAL A 463 14.74 -106.05 -37.07
N ASP A 464 13.51 -106.14 -36.57
CA ASP A 464 12.96 -107.37 -35.98
C ASP A 464 12.94 -108.52 -37.00
N GLN A 465 12.45 -108.25 -38.22
CA GLN A 465 12.46 -109.24 -39.31
C GLN A 465 13.88 -109.66 -39.73
N HIS A 466 14.83 -108.74 -39.77
CA HIS A 466 16.22 -109.05 -40.11
C HIS A 466 16.91 -109.84 -39.00
N LEU A 467 16.63 -109.54 -37.73
CA LEU A 467 17.12 -110.30 -36.58
C LEU A 467 16.55 -111.72 -36.58
N ASP A 468 15.25 -111.89 -36.82
CA ASP A 468 14.62 -113.22 -36.93
C ASP A 468 15.23 -114.06 -38.07
N LYS A 469 15.49 -113.43 -39.23
CA LYS A 469 16.17 -114.08 -40.35
C LYS A 469 17.61 -114.46 -39.99
N ALA A 470 18.34 -113.58 -39.33
CA ALA A 470 19.72 -113.84 -38.91
C ALA A 470 19.79 -114.94 -37.85
N LEU A 471 18.88 -114.95 -36.88
CA LEU A 471 18.74 -115.99 -35.86
C LEU A 471 18.35 -117.34 -36.49
N SER A 472 17.44 -117.34 -37.47
CA SER A 472 17.09 -118.56 -38.22
C SER A 472 18.28 -119.08 -39.01
N ALA A 473 19.02 -118.21 -39.71
CA ALA A 473 20.21 -118.58 -40.46
C ALA A 473 21.34 -119.10 -39.55
N LEU A 474 21.54 -118.48 -38.38
CA LEU A 474 22.44 -118.98 -37.35
C LEU A 474 21.98 -120.33 -36.80
N GLY A 475 20.69 -120.51 -36.54
CA GLY A 475 20.10 -121.79 -36.12
C GLY A 475 20.35 -122.90 -37.13
N THR A 476 20.14 -122.62 -38.43
CA THR A 476 20.44 -123.55 -39.52
C THR A 476 21.94 -123.85 -39.61
N GLY A 477 22.82 -122.83 -39.55
CA GLY A 477 24.26 -123.02 -39.60
C GLY A 477 24.81 -123.80 -38.40
N VAL A 478 24.26 -123.58 -37.20
CA VAL A 478 24.60 -124.35 -35.99
C VAL A 478 24.11 -125.80 -36.13
N ALA A 479 22.92 -126.02 -36.69
CA ALA A 479 22.43 -127.38 -36.98
C ALA A 479 23.33 -128.10 -38.00
N GLU A 480 23.74 -127.43 -39.08
CA GLU A 480 24.67 -127.97 -40.08
C GLU A 480 26.06 -128.27 -39.48
N LEU A 481 26.58 -127.40 -38.61
CA LEU A 481 27.84 -127.63 -37.88
C LEU A 481 27.71 -128.80 -36.91
N THR A 482 26.59 -128.91 -36.18
CA THR A 482 26.33 -130.03 -35.27
C THR A 482 26.30 -131.34 -36.05
N GLN A 483 25.60 -131.36 -37.19
CA GLN A 483 25.54 -132.53 -38.06
C GLN A 483 26.90 -132.87 -38.69
N SER A 484 27.68 -131.86 -39.09
CA SER A 484 29.04 -132.06 -39.59
C SER A 484 29.96 -132.61 -38.50
N VAL A 485 29.86 -132.14 -37.26
CA VAL A 485 30.60 -132.65 -36.11
C VAL A 485 30.19 -134.09 -35.79
N GLU A 486 28.90 -134.42 -35.84
CA GLU A 486 28.42 -135.80 -35.68
C GLU A 486 28.95 -136.73 -36.78
N ASP A 487 28.94 -136.29 -38.04
CA ASP A 487 29.47 -137.06 -39.16
C ASP A 487 31.00 -137.22 -39.09
N LEU A 488 31.72 -136.21 -38.60
CA LEU A 488 33.16 -136.25 -38.34
C LEU A 488 33.49 -137.16 -37.15
N GLN A 489 32.66 -137.15 -36.10
CA GLN A 489 32.75 -138.12 -35.00
C GLN A 489 32.49 -139.54 -35.49
N ARG A 490 31.51 -139.76 -36.38
CA ARG A 490 31.27 -141.08 -37.00
C ARG A 490 32.45 -141.54 -37.84
N THR A 491 33.07 -140.65 -38.63
CA THR A 491 34.26 -141.00 -39.42
C THR A 491 35.48 -141.27 -38.54
N LEU A 492 35.70 -140.48 -37.49
CA LEU A 492 36.78 -140.73 -36.52
C LEU A 492 36.55 -142.01 -35.69
N ALA A 493 35.30 -142.35 -35.36
CA ALA A 493 34.95 -143.62 -34.72
C ALA A 493 35.21 -144.81 -35.67
N SER A 494 35.00 -144.63 -36.97
CA SER A 494 35.35 -145.65 -37.98
C SER A 494 36.85 -145.74 -38.28
N GLY A 495 37.64 -144.74 -37.89
CA GLY A 495 39.09 -144.65 -38.09
C GLY A 495 39.93 -145.17 -36.91
N ARG A 496 39.33 -145.75 -35.87
CA ARG A 496 40.06 -146.29 -34.70
C ARG A 496 39.69 -147.75 -34.42
N THR A 497 40.47 -148.66 -35.01
CA THR A 497 41.06 -149.89 -34.40
C THR A 497 41.60 -150.79 -35.50
N PRO A 498 42.69 -151.54 -35.25
CA PRO A 498 44.05 -151.12 -34.93
C PRO A 498 45.00 -151.25 -36.13
#